data_AF-A0A9W6KAQ8-F1
#
_entry.id   AF-A0A9W6KAQ8-F1
#
_cell.length_a   1.000
_cell.length_b   1.000
_cell.length_c   1.000
_cell.angle_alpha   90.00
_cell.angle_beta   90.00
_cell.angle_gamma   90.00
#
_symmetry.space_group_name_H-M   'P 1'
#
loop_
_entity.id
_entity.type
_entity.pdbx_description
1 polymer ?
#
loop_
_entity_poly.entity_id
_entity_poly.type
_entity_poly.pdbx_seq_one_letter_code
_entity_poly.pdbx_strand_id
1 'polypeptide(L)'
;MNLNNQLKGNSGANSLTGAAGNDTLDGQGGADTLTGGVGNDTYLLGRGYGSDTVVESDSTAGNTDVALFATGIATDQLWFTKATNNLEVTIIGTSDKLVIKDWYVGNGNHVEQFKTSDGKTLLDSQVQNLVNAMASFAPPAPGQTSLPSNYHASLDTVIAANWK
;
A
#
# COMPACT_ATOMS: atom_id res chain seq x y z
N MET A 1 -19.12 -20.02 -8.07
CA MET A 1 -18.11 -20.51 -7.12
C MET A 1 -17.19 -19.34 -6.86
N ASN A 2 -17.00 -18.96 -5.60
CA ASN A 2 -16.01 -17.95 -5.23
C ASN A 2 -14.70 -18.72 -5.00
N LEU A 3 -13.67 -18.41 -5.76
CA LEU A 3 -12.37 -19.07 -5.67
C LEU A 3 -11.43 -18.12 -4.95
N ASN A 4 -10.51 -18.68 -4.16
CA ASN A 4 -9.40 -17.92 -3.62
C ASN A 4 -8.25 -18.07 -4.62
N ASN A 5 -8.06 -17.07 -5.46
CA ASN A 5 -7.11 -17.07 -6.56
C ASN A 5 -5.73 -16.57 -6.14
N GLN A 6 -4.70 -17.12 -6.77
CA GLN A 6 -3.35 -16.55 -6.74
C GLN A 6 -3.04 -16.06 -8.14
N LEU A 7 -2.97 -14.75 -8.29
CA LEU A 7 -2.74 -14.06 -9.56
C LEU A 7 -1.34 -13.46 -9.53
N LYS A 8 -0.53 -13.85 -10.51
CA LYS A 8 0.85 -13.40 -10.62
C LYS A 8 1.10 -12.83 -12.01
N GLY A 9 1.59 -11.60 -12.04
CA GLY A 9 2.04 -10.91 -13.23
C GLY A 9 3.44 -11.33 -13.67
N ASN A 10 4.10 -10.46 -14.43
CA ASN A 10 5.45 -10.62 -14.94
C ASN A 10 6.23 -9.30 -14.81
N SER A 11 7.21 -9.03 -15.66
CA SER A 11 8.02 -7.80 -15.57
C SER A 11 7.47 -6.63 -16.40
N GLY A 12 6.32 -6.80 -17.04
CA GLY A 12 5.64 -5.75 -17.80
C GLY A 12 4.27 -5.45 -17.21
N ALA A 13 3.66 -4.35 -17.67
CA ALA A 13 2.35 -3.91 -17.20
C ALA A 13 1.27 -4.99 -17.41
N ASN A 14 0.57 -5.32 -16.33
CA ASN A 14 -0.47 -6.33 -16.26
C ASN A 14 -1.78 -5.75 -15.71
N SER A 15 -2.87 -6.43 -16.00
CA SER A 15 -4.17 -6.19 -15.40
C SER A 15 -4.64 -7.50 -14.76
N LEU A 16 -4.72 -7.52 -13.44
CA LEU A 16 -5.08 -8.70 -12.64
C LEU A 16 -6.42 -8.45 -11.95
N THR A 17 -7.34 -9.41 -12.03
CA THR A 17 -8.68 -9.31 -11.43
C THR A 17 -9.03 -10.58 -10.65
N GLY A 18 -9.19 -10.49 -9.33
CA GLY A 18 -9.54 -11.60 -8.43
C GLY A 18 -11.00 -12.03 -8.54
N ALA A 19 -11.89 -11.05 -8.64
CA ALA A 19 -13.34 -11.19 -8.71
C ALA A 19 -14.02 -11.45 -7.36
N ALA A 20 -14.26 -12.68 -6.97
CA ALA A 20 -14.97 -12.97 -5.71
C ALA A 20 -14.30 -14.12 -4.99
N GLY A 21 -13.99 -13.91 -3.72
CA GLY A 21 -13.16 -14.80 -2.92
C GLY A 21 -12.08 -13.99 -2.21
N ASN A 22 -11.16 -14.68 -1.56
CA ASN A 22 -10.01 -14.04 -0.92
C ASN A 22 -8.79 -14.26 -1.82
N ASP A 23 -8.48 -13.26 -2.62
CA ASP A 23 -7.50 -13.36 -3.69
C ASP A 23 -6.14 -12.79 -3.29
N THR A 24 -5.08 -13.28 -3.93
CA THR A 24 -3.73 -12.75 -3.76
C THR A 24 -3.21 -12.28 -5.11
N LEU A 25 -2.88 -11.00 -5.22
CA LEU A 25 -2.46 -10.33 -6.44
C LEU A 25 -1.01 -9.86 -6.30
N ASP A 26 -0.14 -10.40 -7.14
CA ASP A 26 1.30 -10.10 -7.21
C ASP A 26 1.64 -9.61 -8.62
N GLY A 27 1.65 -8.28 -8.81
CA GLY A 27 1.95 -7.64 -10.09
C GLY A 27 3.33 -7.99 -10.64
N GLN A 28 4.27 -8.29 -9.73
CA GLN A 28 5.69 -8.42 -10.01
C GLN A 28 6.27 -7.09 -10.46
N GLY A 29 6.84 -6.95 -11.65
CA GLY A 29 7.43 -5.68 -12.09
C GLY A 29 6.59 -5.03 -13.17
N GLY A 30 6.51 -3.71 -13.20
CA GLY A 30 5.76 -3.02 -14.23
C GLY A 30 4.98 -1.85 -13.66
N ALA A 31 3.90 -1.49 -14.31
CA ALA A 31 2.91 -0.60 -13.73
C ALA A 31 1.57 -1.31 -13.87
N ASP A 32 1.19 -2.02 -12.81
CA ASP A 32 0.08 -2.96 -12.87
C ASP A 32 -1.22 -2.33 -12.39
N THR A 33 -2.34 -2.86 -12.88
CA THR A 33 -3.66 -2.60 -12.30
C THR A 33 -4.14 -3.86 -11.61
N LEU A 34 -4.34 -3.77 -10.30
CA LEU A 34 -4.72 -4.88 -9.42
C LEU A 34 -6.13 -4.61 -8.90
N THR A 35 -7.08 -5.46 -9.26
CA THR A 35 -8.48 -5.38 -8.82
C THR A 35 -8.82 -6.63 -8.04
N GLY A 36 -8.94 -6.52 -6.72
CA GLY A 36 -9.28 -7.64 -5.83
C GLY A 36 -10.69 -8.12 -6.12
N GLY A 37 -11.68 -7.30 -5.78
CA GLY A 37 -13.08 -7.57 -6.04
C GLY A 37 -13.85 -7.67 -4.73
N VAL A 38 -14.62 -8.74 -4.54
CA VAL A 38 -15.38 -8.98 -3.31
C VAL A 38 -14.69 -10.04 -2.47
N GLY A 39 -14.49 -9.76 -1.18
CA GLY A 39 -13.79 -10.63 -0.25
C GLY A 39 -12.50 -9.99 0.24
N ASN A 40 -11.74 -10.75 1.03
CA ASN A 40 -10.55 -10.22 1.70
C ASN A 40 -9.31 -10.50 0.84
N ASP A 41 -8.86 -9.50 0.10
CA ASP A 41 -7.81 -9.61 -0.90
C ASP A 41 -6.44 -9.18 -0.34
N THR A 42 -5.38 -9.65 -0.98
CA THR A 42 -3.99 -9.32 -0.61
C THR A 42 -3.20 -8.87 -1.83
N TYR A 43 -2.67 -7.66 -1.76
CA TYR A 43 -1.83 -7.04 -2.77
C TYR A 43 -0.37 -7.06 -2.34
N LEU A 44 0.50 -7.67 -3.14
CA LEU A 44 1.92 -7.74 -2.84
C LEU A 44 2.67 -6.56 -3.44
N LEU A 45 3.53 -5.95 -2.63
CA LEU A 45 4.39 -4.85 -3.04
C LEU A 45 5.82 -5.07 -2.61
N GLY A 46 6.76 -4.70 -3.48
CA GLY A 46 8.17 -4.88 -3.23
C GLY A 46 9.03 -3.84 -3.94
N ARG A 47 10.34 -3.91 -3.68
CA ARG A 47 11.31 -3.16 -4.47
C ARG A 47 11.44 -3.79 -5.86
N GLY A 48 11.47 -2.97 -6.90
CA GLY A 48 11.45 -3.39 -8.30
C GLY A 48 10.07 -3.79 -8.81
N TYR A 49 9.00 -3.51 -8.05
CA TYR A 49 7.63 -3.79 -8.50
C TYR A 49 7.09 -2.72 -9.45
N GLY A 50 7.62 -1.49 -9.36
CA GLY A 50 7.17 -0.35 -10.12
C GLY A 50 5.95 0.32 -9.50
N SER A 51 5.05 0.84 -10.33
CA SER A 51 3.98 1.74 -9.88
C SER A 51 2.62 1.09 -10.07
N ASP A 52 2.18 0.34 -9.07
CA ASP A 52 0.94 -0.42 -9.13
C ASP A 52 -0.25 0.40 -8.66
N THR A 53 -1.39 0.18 -9.31
CA THR A 53 -2.68 0.78 -8.93
C THR A 53 -3.62 -0.30 -8.44
N VAL A 54 -4.01 -0.21 -7.18
CA VAL A 54 -5.08 -1.01 -6.59
C VAL A 54 -6.42 -0.32 -6.79
N VAL A 55 -7.39 -1.09 -7.26
CA VAL A 55 -8.78 -0.67 -7.46
C VAL A 55 -9.66 -1.51 -6.55
N GLU A 56 -10.12 -0.89 -5.48
CA GLU A 56 -11.09 -1.45 -4.54
C GLU A 56 -12.49 -0.92 -4.80
N SER A 57 -13.49 -1.73 -4.47
CA SER A 57 -14.89 -1.32 -4.53
C SER A 57 -15.82 -2.12 -3.63
N ASP A 58 -15.29 -2.84 -2.65
CA ASP A 58 -16.08 -3.63 -1.70
C ASP A 58 -16.38 -2.83 -0.43
N SER A 59 -17.67 -2.76 -0.08
CA SER A 59 -18.14 -2.09 1.15
C SER A 59 -18.71 -3.09 2.17
N THR A 60 -18.42 -4.38 1.97
CA THR A 60 -18.85 -5.45 2.86
C THR A 60 -18.30 -5.22 4.28
N ALA A 61 -19.20 -5.19 5.26
CA ALA A 61 -18.81 -4.95 6.64
C ALA A 61 -17.89 -6.08 7.15
N GLY A 62 -16.72 -5.69 7.65
CA GLY A 62 -15.71 -6.64 8.12
C GLY A 62 -14.79 -7.17 7.03
N ASN A 63 -14.83 -6.61 5.81
CA ASN A 63 -13.76 -6.83 4.83
C ASN A 63 -12.40 -6.46 5.45
N THR A 64 -11.35 -7.14 5.05
CA THR A 64 -9.99 -6.93 5.50
C THR A 64 -9.02 -7.17 4.35
N ASP A 65 -8.95 -6.22 3.44
CA ASP A 65 -7.96 -6.17 2.37
C ASP A 65 -6.59 -5.80 2.93
N VAL A 66 -5.54 -6.34 2.31
CA VAL A 66 -4.17 -6.21 2.79
C VAL A 66 -3.22 -5.73 1.70
N ALA A 67 -2.52 -4.63 1.95
CA ALA A 67 -1.30 -4.28 1.23
C ALA A 67 -0.11 -4.88 1.99
N LEU A 68 0.50 -5.93 1.43
CA LEU A 68 1.62 -6.66 2.03
C LEU A 68 2.94 -6.24 1.39
N PHE A 69 3.76 -5.52 2.16
CA PHE A 69 5.11 -5.14 1.77
C PHE A 69 6.08 -6.30 2.01
N ALA A 70 6.83 -6.63 0.95
CA ALA A 70 7.79 -7.72 0.92
C ALA A 70 8.94 -7.54 1.93
N THR A 71 9.69 -8.61 2.13
CA THR A 71 10.83 -8.64 3.05
C THR A 71 11.85 -7.54 2.78
N GLY A 72 12.36 -6.91 3.84
CA GLY A 72 13.35 -5.84 3.74
C GLY A 72 12.75 -4.46 3.49
N ILE A 73 11.43 -4.30 3.66
CA ILE A 73 10.74 -3.02 3.71
C ILE A 73 10.20 -2.83 5.13
N ALA A 74 10.83 -1.91 5.87
CA ALA A 74 10.41 -1.50 7.20
C ALA A 74 9.45 -0.30 7.16
N THR A 75 8.78 -0.04 8.28
CA THR A 75 7.74 1.00 8.38
C THR A 75 8.27 2.43 8.15
N ASP A 76 9.55 2.68 8.45
CA ASP A 76 10.26 3.94 8.19
C ASP A 76 10.86 4.04 6.78
N GLN A 77 10.58 3.04 5.93
CA GLN A 77 10.91 3.04 4.50
C GLN A 77 9.67 3.29 3.63
N LEU A 78 8.51 3.56 4.25
CA LEU A 78 7.25 3.83 3.57
C LEU A 78 6.87 5.30 3.71
N TRP A 79 6.51 5.93 2.59
CA TRP A 79 6.07 7.32 2.55
C TRP A 79 4.63 7.42 2.04
N PHE A 80 3.73 7.89 2.91
CA PHE A 80 2.31 8.02 2.64
C PHE A 80 1.99 9.44 2.16
N THR A 81 1.32 9.56 1.03
CA THR A 81 0.95 10.84 0.41
C THR A 81 -0.50 10.82 -0.05
N LYS A 82 -1.23 11.90 0.19
CA LYS A 82 -2.51 12.15 -0.47
C LYS A 82 -2.27 12.79 -1.84
N ALA A 83 -2.69 12.13 -2.90
CA ALA A 83 -2.58 12.62 -4.28
C ALA A 83 -3.98 12.76 -4.91
N THR A 84 -4.54 13.97 -4.90
CA THR A 84 -5.95 14.21 -5.28
C THR A 84 -6.91 13.35 -4.45
N ASN A 85 -7.48 12.31 -5.06
CA ASN A 85 -8.41 11.36 -4.43
C ASN A 85 -7.75 10.02 -4.08
N ASN A 86 -6.49 9.82 -4.44
CA ASN A 86 -5.76 8.58 -4.22
C ASN A 86 -4.89 8.66 -2.98
N LEU A 87 -4.63 7.51 -2.36
CA LEU A 87 -3.52 7.33 -1.45
C LEU A 87 -2.33 6.79 -2.24
N GLU A 88 -1.17 7.43 -2.12
CA GLU A 88 0.09 6.88 -2.62
C GLU A 88 0.97 6.42 -1.45
N VAL A 89 1.53 5.22 -1.55
CA VAL A 89 2.52 4.69 -0.62
C VAL A 89 3.79 4.38 -1.40
N THR A 90 4.81 5.21 -1.25
CA THR A 90 6.09 5.04 -1.95
C THR A 90 7.08 4.31 -1.06
N ILE A 91 7.85 3.39 -1.64
CA ILE A 91 9.01 2.81 -0.97
C ILE A 91 10.17 3.79 -1.14
N ILE A 92 10.68 4.31 -0.03
CA ILE A 92 11.74 5.32 -0.02
C ILE A 92 13.00 4.74 -0.71
N GLY A 93 13.57 5.56 -1.59
CA GLY A 93 14.77 5.24 -2.37
C GLY A 93 14.52 4.58 -3.71
N THR A 94 13.26 4.35 -4.05
CA THR A 94 12.86 3.71 -5.30
C THR A 94 11.76 4.49 -5.99
N SER A 95 11.47 4.16 -7.25
CA SER A 95 10.25 4.58 -7.94
C SER A 95 9.05 3.71 -7.60
N ASP A 96 9.25 2.65 -6.81
CA ASP A 96 8.21 1.70 -6.45
C ASP A 96 7.14 2.35 -5.56
N LYS A 97 5.87 2.21 -5.95
CA LYS A 97 4.74 2.76 -5.20
C LYS A 97 3.48 1.93 -5.35
N LEU A 98 2.67 1.93 -4.30
CA LEU A 98 1.25 1.61 -4.35
C LEU A 98 0.45 2.88 -4.61
N VAL A 99 -0.51 2.83 -5.52
CA VAL A 99 -1.58 3.82 -5.62
C VAL A 99 -2.89 3.12 -5.30
N ILE A 100 -3.56 3.50 -4.21
CA ILE A 100 -4.92 3.04 -3.93
C ILE A 100 -5.87 4.07 -4.50
N LYS A 101 -6.55 3.68 -5.57
CA LYS A 101 -7.42 4.55 -6.34
C LYS A 101 -8.63 4.97 -5.51
N ASP A 102 -8.94 6.26 -5.54
CA ASP A 102 -10.15 6.82 -4.96
C ASP A 102 -10.31 6.60 -3.43
N TRP A 103 -9.21 6.36 -2.72
CA TRP A 103 -9.14 6.27 -1.25
C TRP A 103 -9.93 7.40 -0.55
N TYR A 104 -9.81 8.63 -1.03
CA TYR A 104 -10.47 9.79 -0.42
C TYR A 104 -11.89 10.05 -0.93
N VAL A 105 -12.45 9.16 -1.75
CA VAL A 105 -13.83 9.25 -2.26
C VAL A 105 -14.80 8.48 -1.38
N GLY A 106 -14.41 7.30 -0.88
CA GLY A 106 -15.25 6.48 -0.03
C GLY A 106 -14.52 5.29 0.57
N ASN A 107 -14.99 4.84 1.73
CA ASN A 107 -14.30 3.78 2.50
C ASN A 107 -14.32 2.41 1.80
N GLY A 108 -15.27 2.15 0.89
CA GLY A 108 -15.27 0.92 0.09
C GLY A 108 -14.16 0.85 -0.96
N ASN A 109 -13.32 1.90 -1.06
CA ASN A 109 -12.12 1.91 -1.90
C ASN A 109 -10.84 1.75 -1.07
N HIS A 110 -10.97 1.51 0.25
CA HIS A 110 -9.82 1.39 1.13
C HIS A 110 -9.25 -0.02 1.05
N VAL A 111 -7.96 -0.11 1.33
CA VAL A 111 -7.34 -1.35 1.80
C VAL A 111 -7.23 -1.22 3.31
N GLU A 112 -7.85 -2.12 4.07
CA GLU A 112 -7.99 -1.96 5.53
C GLU A 112 -6.67 -2.07 6.28
N GLN A 113 -5.70 -2.84 5.77
CA GLN A 113 -4.45 -3.12 6.47
C GLN A 113 -3.23 -2.98 5.58
N PHE A 114 -2.23 -2.26 6.07
CA PHE A 114 -0.88 -2.21 5.51
C PHE A 114 0.03 -3.04 6.41
N LYS A 115 0.74 -4.00 5.84
CA LYS A 115 1.58 -4.94 6.60
C LYS A 115 2.98 -5.02 6.07
N THR A 116 3.96 -5.02 6.95
CA THR A 116 5.34 -5.38 6.63
C THR A 116 5.59 -6.84 6.98
N SER A 117 6.62 -7.45 6.37
CA SER A 117 6.92 -8.89 6.53
C SER A 117 7.27 -9.31 7.98
N ASP A 118 7.65 -8.36 8.83
CA ASP A 118 7.92 -8.59 10.27
C ASP A 118 6.66 -8.55 11.13
N GLY A 119 5.49 -8.38 10.51
CA GLY A 119 4.17 -8.44 11.17
C GLY A 119 3.63 -7.09 11.63
N LYS A 120 4.36 -5.98 11.47
CA LYS A 120 3.80 -4.67 11.80
C LYS A 120 2.59 -4.37 10.93
N THR A 121 1.52 -3.90 11.56
CA THR A 121 0.26 -3.58 10.90
C THR A 121 -0.12 -2.13 11.16
N LEU A 122 -0.50 -1.42 10.09
CA LEU A 122 -1.15 -0.12 10.13
C LEU A 122 -2.58 -0.28 9.59
N LEU A 123 -3.57 0.17 10.37
CA LEU A 123 -4.96 0.17 9.94
C LEU A 123 -5.28 1.40 9.07
N ASP A 124 -6.19 1.27 8.13
CA ASP A 124 -6.77 2.35 7.31
C ASP A 124 -7.13 3.60 8.12
N SER A 125 -7.79 3.41 9.27
CA SER A 125 -8.22 4.44 10.21
C SER A 125 -7.05 5.26 10.80
N GLN A 126 -5.83 4.73 10.72
CA GLN A 126 -4.61 5.37 11.21
C GLN A 126 -3.76 5.97 10.08
N VAL A 127 -4.02 5.63 8.81
CA VAL A 127 -3.26 6.13 7.64
C VAL A 127 -3.23 7.65 7.60
N GLN A 128 -4.34 8.31 7.92
CA GLN A 128 -4.42 9.76 7.88
C GLN A 128 -3.42 10.44 8.84
N ASN A 129 -3.06 9.80 9.95
CA ASN A 129 -2.05 10.33 10.87
C ASN A 129 -0.67 10.41 10.20
N LEU A 130 -0.30 9.39 9.43
CA LEU A 130 0.96 9.35 8.68
C LEU A 130 0.94 10.37 7.56
N VAL A 131 -0.15 10.43 6.78
CA VAL A 131 -0.33 11.41 5.70
C VAL A 131 -0.20 12.85 6.22
N ASN A 132 -0.85 13.18 7.33
CA ASN A 132 -0.78 14.51 7.93
C ASN A 132 0.64 14.87 8.41
N ALA A 133 1.30 13.92 9.07
CA ALA A 133 2.66 14.13 9.57
C ALA A 133 3.65 14.31 8.41
N MET A 134 3.56 13.47 7.38
CA MET A 134 4.46 13.48 6.22
C MET A 134 4.20 14.69 5.30
N ALA A 135 2.97 15.20 5.22
CA ALA A 135 2.65 16.39 4.42
C ALA A 135 3.38 17.67 4.85
N SER A 136 3.96 17.70 6.05
CA SER A 136 4.78 18.82 6.54
C SER A 136 6.21 18.82 5.98
N PHE A 137 6.58 17.81 5.19
CA PHE A 137 7.92 17.60 4.68
C PHE A 137 7.91 17.36 3.17
N ALA A 138 9.02 17.65 2.50
CA ALA A 138 9.23 17.17 1.15
C ALA A 138 9.41 15.65 1.16
N PRO A 139 8.85 14.89 0.20
CA PRO A 139 9.14 13.46 0.07
C PRO A 139 10.66 13.20 0.02
N PRO A 140 11.16 12.13 0.67
CA PRO A 140 12.58 11.77 0.63
C PRO A 140 13.11 11.69 -0.80
N ALA A 141 14.31 12.23 -1.02
CA ALA A 141 14.90 12.31 -2.35
C ALA A 141 15.37 10.92 -2.85
N PRO A 142 15.46 10.70 -4.18
CA PRO A 142 16.07 9.50 -4.73
C PRO A 142 17.48 9.28 -4.16
N GLY A 143 17.79 8.04 -3.74
CA GLY A 143 19.07 7.66 -3.14
C GLY A 143 19.09 7.56 -1.61
N GLN A 144 18.04 8.01 -0.92
CA GLN A 144 17.81 7.68 0.49
C GLN A 144 17.03 6.37 0.58
N THR A 145 17.38 5.44 1.46
CA THR A 145 16.65 4.14 1.58
C THR A 145 15.69 4.08 2.76
N SER A 146 15.64 5.14 3.57
CA SER A 146 14.79 5.33 4.75
C SER A 146 14.52 6.83 4.96
N LEU A 147 13.78 7.17 6.02
CA LEU A 147 13.60 8.57 6.43
C LEU A 147 14.94 9.33 6.57
N PRO A 148 15.00 10.60 6.12
CA PRO A 148 16.12 11.49 6.42
C PRO A 148 16.31 11.71 7.91
N SER A 149 17.56 11.82 8.38
CA SER A 149 17.90 12.03 9.81
C SER A 149 17.16 13.20 10.46
N ASN A 150 16.90 14.28 9.72
CA ASN A 150 16.17 15.46 10.21
C ASN A 150 14.64 15.26 10.30
N TYR A 151 14.08 14.18 9.74
CA TYR A 151 12.65 13.88 9.80
C TYR A 151 12.30 13.00 11.01
N HIS A 152 13.23 12.17 11.46
CA HIS A 152 13.03 11.20 12.55
C HIS A 152 12.44 11.82 13.82
N ALA A 153 12.92 12.99 14.24
CA ALA A 153 12.42 13.68 15.43
C ALA A 153 10.91 13.95 15.40
N SER A 154 10.32 14.11 14.21
CA SER A 154 8.88 14.36 14.04
C SER A 154 8.10 13.11 13.66
N LEU A 155 8.69 12.19 12.90
CA LEU A 155 7.96 11.06 12.31
C LEU A 155 8.05 9.77 13.12
N ASP A 156 9.13 9.54 13.88
CA ASP A 156 9.32 8.26 14.59
C ASP A 156 8.20 7.98 15.58
N THR A 157 7.77 9.01 16.32
CA THR A 157 6.68 8.86 17.30
C THR A 157 5.35 8.57 16.61
N VAL A 158 5.09 9.19 15.46
CA VAL A 158 3.86 8.94 14.68
C VAL A 158 3.87 7.52 14.12
N ILE A 159 5.00 7.09 13.55
CA ILE A 159 5.16 5.74 13.02
C ILE A 159 4.97 4.71 14.14
N ALA A 160 5.68 4.84 15.27
CA ALA A 160 5.57 3.91 16.39
C ALA A 160 4.18 3.90 17.05
N ALA A 161 3.47 5.03 17.07
CA ALA A 161 2.13 5.10 17.64
C ALA A 161 1.09 4.37 16.79
N ASN A 162 1.25 4.36 15.47
CA ASN A 162 0.25 3.85 14.53
C ASN A 162 0.54 2.42 14.04
N TRP A 163 1.80 2.08 13.76
CA TRP A 163 2.18 0.71 13.40
C TRP A 163 2.28 -0.17 14.65
N LYS A 164 1.46 -1.23 14.73
CA LYS A 164 1.44 -2.19 15.84
C LYS A 164 2.09 -3.50 15.49
#